data_AF-A0A9Q0MCX5-F1
#
_entry.id   AF-A0A9Q0MCX5-F1
#
_cell.length_a   1.000
_cell.length_b   1.000
_cell.length_c   1.000
_cell.angle_alpha   90.00
_cell.angle_beta   90.00
_cell.angle_gamma   90.00
#
_symmetry.space_group_name_H-M   'P 1'
#
loop_
_entity.id
_entity.type
_entity.pdbx_description
1 polymer ?
#
loop_
_entity_poly.entity_id
_entity_poly.type
_entity_poly.pdbx_seq_one_letter_code
_entity_poly.pdbx_strand_id
1 'polypeptide(L)'
;MKSKMYCALALKIIHYSIPRMVDATNSTPVTLDCVYNYDPGDVKLVVRWFHNDSPEPIYQWIPEPDIRYVGELIRPYFDMEYKVSGDRYSKYRALRLSHKLPVSLSGNFSCVISSIANQDTRQGQMVVFVPPQKFEFQLIELSADQLALDCTVDGVHPKPLITFSEQISSNHSFRHHFPVVNVTVSYRPDVSLYRASFRHPVRSVLSVGTIYECRLELPGTNYVRKKRIKIIFPT
;
A
#
# COMPACT_ATOMS: atom_id res chain seq x y z
N MET A 1 -16.70 -55.36 8.38
CA MET A 1 -16.79 -54.07 7.65
C MET A 1 -16.06 -53.01 8.46
N LYS A 2 -14.86 -52.60 8.03
CA LYS A 2 -14.15 -51.46 8.65
C LYS A 2 -14.75 -50.19 8.07
N SER A 3 -15.50 -49.44 8.87
CA SER A 3 -15.93 -48.09 8.50
C SER A 3 -14.68 -47.24 8.28
N LYS A 4 -14.39 -46.90 7.02
CA LYS A 4 -13.43 -45.83 6.71
C LYS A 4 -14.11 -44.54 7.15
N MET A 5 -13.73 -44.05 8.33
CA MET A 5 -14.04 -42.71 8.77
C MET A 5 -13.31 -41.76 7.83
N TYR A 6 -14.01 -41.29 6.79
CA TYR A 6 -13.55 -40.16 6.00
C TYR A 6 -13.47 -38.98 6.97
N CYS A 7 -12.25 -38.50 7.21
CA CYS A 7 -12.05 -37.23 7.89
C CYS A 7 -12.65 -36.17 6.96
N ALA A 8 -13.88 -35.72 7.26
CA ALA A 8 -14.49 -34.62 6.55
C ALA A 8 -13.56 -33.42 6.70
N LEU A 9 -13.04 -32.93 5.59
CA LEU A 9 -12.30 -31.69 5.52
C LEU A 9 -13.29 -30.56 5.79
N ALA A 10 -13.41 -30.17 7.06
CA ALA A 10 -14.20 -29.03 7.47
C ALA A 10 -13.79 -27.77 6.68
N LEU A 11 -14.79 -26.94 6.35
CA LEU A 11 -14.62 -25.63 5.70
C LEU A 11 -13.45 -24.85 6.29
N LYS A 12 -12.42 -24.61 5.48
CA LYS A 12 -11.20 -23.94 5.91
C LYS A 12 -10.57 -23.15 4.79
N ILE A 13 -10.09 -21.95 5.11
CA ILE A 13 -9.32 -21.13 4.19
C ILE A 13 -7.90 -21.72 4.09
N ILE A 14 -7.57 -22.21 2.89
CA ILE A 14 -6.28 -22.81 2.56
C ILE A 14 -5.27 -21.79 2.05
N HIS A 15 -5.74 -20.74 1.38
CA HIS A 15 -4.87 -19.68 0.87
C HIS A 15 -5.62 -18.35 0.83
N TYR A 16 -4.96 -17.30 1.30
CA TYR A 16 -5.49 -15.94 1.32
C TYR A 16 -4.47 -15.02 0.67
N SER A 17 -4.90 -14.22 -0.30
CA SER A 17 -4.03 -13.35 -1.08
C SER A 17 -4.68 -12.02 -1.39
N ILE A 18 -4.01 -10.94 -1.00
CA ILE A 18 -4.31 -9.56 -1.37
C ILE A 18 -2.99 -8.85 -1.69
N PRO A 19 -2.96 -7.81 -2.54
CA PRO A 19 -1.74 -7.01 -2.68
C PRO A 19 -1.46 -6.23 -1.40
N ARG A 20 -0.20 -6.20 -1.00
CA ARG A 20 0.24 -5.40 0.16
C ARG A 20 0.19 -3.90 -0.13
N MET A 21 0.43 -3.51 -1.38
CA MET A 21 0.41 -2.13 -1.82
C MET A 21 -0.13 -2.01 -3.24
N VAL A 22 -0.80 -0.89 -3.52
CA VAL A 22 -1.36 -0.55 -4.83
C VAL A 22 -1.02 0.90 -5.15
N ASP A 23 -0.46 1.14 -6.33
CA ASP A 23 -0.25 2.50 -6.84
C ASP A 23 -1.57 3.05 -7.40
N ALA A 24 -2.13 4.06 -6.73
CA ALA A 24 -3.39 4.70 -7.13
C ALA A 24 -3.32 5.39 -8.50
N THR A 25 -2.11 5.64 -9.02
CA THR A 25 -1.92 6.25 -10.34
C THR A 25 -1.97 5.22 -11.47
N ASN A 26 -1.80 3.94 -11.13
CA ASN A 26 -1.83 2.83 -12.07
C ASN A 26 -3.27 2.30 -12.26
N SER A 27 -3.57 1.83 -13.47
CA SER A 27 -4.87 1.24 -13.83
C SER A 27 -4.84 -0.29 -13.84
N THR A 28 -3.75 -0.92 -13.36
CA THR A 28 -3.64 -2.38 -13.27
C THR A 28 -4.71 -2.94 -12.33
N PRO A 29 -5.54 -3.88 -12.78
CA PRO A 29 -6.53 -4.51 -11.91
C PRO A 29 -5.87 -5.23 -10.74
N VAL A 30 -6.54 -5.16 -9.59
CA VAL A 30 -6.13 -5.77 -8.33
C VAL A 30 -7.08 -6.92 -8.01
N THR A 31 -6.54 -8.05 -7.55
CA THR A 31 -7.33 -9.21 -7.15
C THR A 31 -7.11 -9.54 -5.68
N LEU A 32 -8.20 -9.74 -4.96
CA LEU A 32 -8.25 -10.25 -3.59
C LEU A 32 -8.87 -11.64 -3.67
N ASP A 33 -8.13 -12.70 -3.35
CA ASP A 33 -8.60 -14.09 -3.44
C ASP A 33 -8.52 -14.77 -2.08
N CYS A 34 -9.48 -15.64 -1.83
CA CYS A 34 -9.63 -16.41 -0.62
C CYS A 34 -10.06 -17.81 -1.01
N VAL A 35 -9.07 -18.70 -1.10
CA VAL A 35 -9.22 -20.08 -1.50
C VAL A 35 -9.53 -20.91 -0.25
N TYR A 36 -10.59 -21.70 -0.32
CA TYR A 36 -11.01 -22.59 0.75
C TYR A 36 -11.32 -23.99 0.19
N ASN A 37 -11.24 -24.99 1.06
CA ASN A 37 -11.86 -26.29 0.85
C ASN A 37 -13.28 -26.27 1.42
N TYR A 38 -14.15 -27.13 0.89
CA TYR A 38 -15.50 -27.33 1.38
C TYR A 38 -15.89 -28.77 1.12
N ASP A 39 -16.74 -29.32 1.98
CA ASP A 39 -17.26 -30.68 1.89
C ASP A 39 -18.78 -30.68 1.69
N PRO A 40 -19.39 -31.83 1.32
CA PRO A 40 -20.85 -31.93 1.18
C PRO A 40 -21.65 -31.57 2.44
N GLY A 41 -21.01 -31.56 3.62
CA GLY A 41 -21.62 -31.11 4.88
C GLY A 41 -21.68 -29.59 5.05
N ASP A 42 -20.96 -28.81 4.23
CA ASP A 42 -20.93 -27.35 4.30
C ASP A 42 -22.10 -26.72 3.52
N VAL A 43 -23.30 -26.96 4.03
CA VAL A 43 -24.55 -26.47 3.44
C VAL A 43 -24.71 -24.96 3.68
N LYS A 44 -25.32 -24.26 2.71
CA LYS A 44 -25.50 -22.79 2.71
C LYS A 44 -24.19 -22.02 2.85
N LEU A 45 -23.21 -22.37 2.02
CA LEU A 45 -21.94 -21.66 1.97
C LEU A 45 -22.16 -20.17 1.61
N VAL A 46 -21.45 -19.29 2.29
CA VAL A 46 -21.44 -17.84 2.04
C VAL A 46 -20.00 -17.35 2.10
N VAL A 47 -19.60 -16.59 1.09
CA VAL A 47 -18.32 -15.88 1.03
C VAL A 47 -18.58 -14.42 1.34
N ARG A 48 -17.86 -13.84 2.30
CA ARG A 48 -17.95 -12.41 2.63
C ARG A 48 -16.56 -11.79 2.66
N TRP A 49 -16.47 -10.56 2.16
CA TRP A 49 -15.31 -9.70 2.37
C TRP A 49 -15.73 -8.45 3.13
N PHE A 50 -14.94 -8.07 4.13
CA PHE A 50 -15.11 -6.88 4.94
C PHE A 50 -13.91 -5.95 4.75
N HIS A 51 -14.16 -4.64 4.87
CA HIS A 51 -13.10 -3.61 4.90
C HIS A 51 -13.06 -2.98 6.28
N ASN A 52 -11.87 -2.97 6.88
CA ASN A 52 -11.63 -2.57 8.26
C ASN A 52 -12.64 -3.23 9.21
N ASP A 53 -13.16 -2.48 10.18
CA ASP A 53 -14.13 -2.95 11.17
C ASP A 53 -15.58 -2.69 10.73
N SER A 54 -15.84 -2.59 9.42
CA SER A 54 -17.20 -2.40 8.90
C SER A 54 -18.10 -3.56 9.34
N PRO A 55 -19.29 -3.29 9.93
CA PRO A 55 -20.23 -4.33 10.33
C PRO A 55 -20.88 -5.01 9.11
N GLU A 56 -20.98 -4.30 8.00
CA GLU A 56 -21.52 -4.81 6.74
C GLU A 56 -20.39 -5.25 5.80
N PRO A 57 -20.56 -6.37 5.07
CA PRO A 57 -19.56 -6.82 4.10
C PRO A 57 -19.54 -5.87 2.90
N ILE A 58 -18.33 -5.56 2.40
CA ILE A 58 -18.16 -4.85 1.13
C ILE A 58 -18.45 -5.75 -0.08
N TYR A 59 -18.48 -7.06 0.14
CA TYR A 59 -18.88 -8.05 -0.84
C TYR A 59 -19.44 -9.29 -0.16
N GLN A 60 -20.51 -9.86 -0.74
CA GLN A 60 -21.03 -11.16 -0.33
C GLN A 60 -21.40 -11.99 -1.56
N TRP A 61 -21.10 -13.28 -1.54
CA TRP A 61 -21.56 -14.24 -2.53
C TRP A 61 -22.15 -15.48 -1.88
N ILE A 62 -23.31 -15.91 -2.38
CA ILE A 62 -24.02 -17.12 -1.97
C ILE A 62 -24.07 -18.05 -3.19
N PRO A 63 -23.29 -19.14 -3.24
CA PRO A 63 -23.14 -19.98 -4.43
C PRO A 63 -24.40 -20.73 -4.86
N GLU A 64 -25.22 -21.21 -3.92
CA GLU A 64 -26.41 -22.01 -4.21
C GLU A 64 -27.44 -21.24 -5.08
N PRO A 65 -27.89 -20.04 -4.68
CA PRO A 65 -28.76 -19.20 -5.51
C PRO A 65 -28.00 -18.34 -6.53
N ASP A 66 -26.66 -18.43 -6.58
CA ASP A 66 -25.76 -17.59 -7.38
C ASP A 66 -25.98 -16.07 -7.21
N ILE A 67 -26.19 -15.62 -5.98
CA ILE A 67 -26.45 -14.22 -5.64
C ILE A 67 -25.16 -13.55 -5.19
N ARG A 68 -24.86 -12.38 -5.77
CA ARG A 68 -23.76 -11.51 -5.36
C ARG A 68 -24.28 -10.16 -4.88
N TYR A 69 -23.75 -9.71 -3.76
CA TYR A 69 -23.89 -8.35 -3.26
C TYR A 69 -22.53 -7.67 -3.32
N VAL A 70 -22.53 -6.43 -3.82
CA VAL A 70 -21.35 -5.57 -3.89
C VAL A 70 -21.71 -4.27 -3.18
N GLY A 71 -20.95 -3.91 -2.13
CA GLY A 71 -21.16 -2.70 -1.37
C GLY A 71 -20.66 -1.46 -2.10
N GLU A 72 -21.22 -0.29 -1.77
CA GLU A 72 -20.93 0.99 -2.43
C GLU A 72 -19.44 1.37 -2.43
N LEU A 73 -18.70 0.96 -1.40
CA LEU A 73 -17.27 1.28 -1.26
C LEU A 73 -16.45 0.77 -2.46
N ILE A 74 -16.75 -0.43 -2.95
CA ILE A 74 -15.99 -1.07 -4.04
C ILE A 74 -16.76 -1.11 -5.36
N ARG A 75 -18.08 -0.87 -5.35
CA ARG A 75 -18.96 -0.95 -6.53
C ARG A 75 -18.41 -0.20 -7.76
N PRO A 76 -17.86 1.04 -7.66
CA PRO A 76 -17.34 1.76 -8.82
C PRO A 76 -16.14 1.09 -9.49
N TYR A 77 -15.44 0.22 -8.78
CA TYR A 77 -14.19 -0.42 -9.21
C TYR A 77 -14.37 -1.91 -9.47
N PHE A 78 -15.48 -2.51 -9.05
CA PHE A 78 -15.66 -3.96 -9.05
C PHE A 78 -15.93 -4.52 -10.45
N ASP A 79 -15.17 -5.52 -10.85
CA ASP A 79 -15.39 -6.28 -12.09
C ASP A 79 -16.44 -7.37 -11.87
N MET A 80 -17.68 -7.09 -12.29
CA MET A 80 -18.81 -8.01 -12.18
C MET A 80 -18.66 -9.28 -13.02
N GLU A 81 -17.82 -9.28 -14.06
CA GLU A 81 -17.67 -10.41 -14.98
C GLU A 81 -16.55 -11.36 -14.58
N TYR A 82 -15.69 -10.96 -13.66
CA TYR A 82 -14.58 -11.77 -13.19
C TYR A 82 -15.03 -13.08 -12.52
N LYS A 83 -14.44 -14.19 -12.98
CA LYS A 83 -14.66 -15.56 -12.49
C LYS A 83 -13.31 -16.21 -12.27
N VAL A 84 -13.08 -16.79 -11.10
CA VAL A 84 -11.82 -17.45 -10.75
C VAL A 84 -11.76 -18.87 -11.33
N SER A 85 -12.91 -19.54 -11.36
CA SER A 85 -13.03 -20.94 -11.77
C SER A 85 -14.40 -21.21 -12.38
N GLY A 86 -14.56 -22.37 -13.01
CA GLY A 86 -15.87 -22.89 -13.43
C GLY A 86 -16.62 -23.65 -12.33
N ASP A 87 -16.01 -23.88 -11.17
CA ASP A 87 -16.62 -24.64 -10.08
C ASP A 87 -17.69 -23.82 -9.35
N ARG A 88 -18.85 -24.43 -9.13
CA ARG A 88 -20.05 -23.76 -8.62
C ARG A 88 -19.83 -23.07 -7.28
N TYR A 89 -18.99 -23.65 -6.41
CA TYR A 89 -18.77 -23.15 -5.05
C TYR A 89 -17.49 -22.33 -4.89
N SER A 90 -16.72 -22.11 -5.96
CA SER A 90 -15.52 -21.26 -5.93
C SER A 90 -15.46 -20.17 -7.01
N LYS A 91 -16.38 -20.19 -7.98
CA LYS A 91 -16.44 -19.27 -9.15
C LYS A 91 -16.23 -17.79 -8.81
N TYR A 92 -16.88 -17.28 -7.76
CA TYR A 92 -16.84 -15.86 -7.37
C TYR A 92 -16.24 -15.61 -5.98
N ARG A 93 -15.32 -16.47 -5.52
CA ARG A 93 -14.69 -16.29 -4.20
C ARG A 93 -13.76 -15.07 -4.10
N ALA A 94 -13.27 -14.58 -5.24
CA ALA A 94 -12.32 -13.48 -5.32
C ALA A 94 -12.97 -12.19 -5.82
N LEU A 95 -12.45 -11.06 -5.33
CA LEU A 95 -12.77 -9.73 -5.82
C LEU A 95 -11.74 -9.33 -6.86
N ARG A 96 -12.19 -8.81 -7.99
CA ARG A 96 -11.32 -8.08 -8.91
C ARG A 96 -11.77 -6.63 -8.97
N LEU A 97 -10.85 -5.74 -8.60
CA LEU A 97 -11.03 -4.30 -8.63
C LEU A 97 -10.24 -3.74 -9.80
N SER A 98 -10.95 -3.20 -10.77
CA SER A 98 -10.41 -2.55 -11.96
C SER A 98 -10.28 -1.04 -11.74
N HIS A 99 -9.51 -0.39 -12.61
CA HIS A 99 -9.29 1.07 -12.59
C HIS A 99 -8.47 1.56 -11.38
N LYS A 100 -8.35 2.90 -11.27
CA LYS A 100 -7.58 3.58 -10.24
C LYS A 100 -8.33 3.55 -8.90
N LEU A 101 -7.74 2.88 -7.92
CA LEU A 101 -8.31 2.76 -6.58
C LEU A 101 -8.06 4.04 -5.76
N PRO A 102 -9.05 4.54 -5.00
CA PRO A 102 -8.88 5.68 -4.12
C PRO A 102 -8.07 5.30 -2.88
N VAL A 103 -7.34 6.27 -2.31
CA VAL A 103 -6.51 6.06 -1.11
C VAL A 103 -7.32 5.62 0.12
N SER A 104 -8.62 5.94 0.15
CA SER A 104 -9.56 5.51 1.20
C SER A 104 -9.82 4.00 1.21
N LEU A 105 -9.48 3.26 0.15
CA LEU A 105 -9.51 1.80 0.15
C LEU A 105 -8.33 1.16 0.90
N SER A 106 -7.34 1.94 1.34
CA SER A 106 -6.32 1.43 2.26
C SER A 106 -6.96 0.91 3.53
N GLY A 107 -6.48 -0.23 4.03
CA GLY A 107 -7.02 -0.82 5.25
C GLY A 107 -6.88 -2.34 5.30
N ASN A 108 -7.57 -2.90 6.28
CA ASN A 108 -7.66 -4.34 6.47
C ASN A 108 -8.78 -4.91 5.61
N PHE A 109 -8.53 -6.04 4.97
CA PHE A 109 -9.52 -6.79 4.21
C PHE A 109 -9.66 -8.16 4.86
N SER A 110 -10.87 -8.48 5.31
CA SER A 110 -11.15 -9.76 5.97
C SER A 110 -12.03 -10.60 5.08
N CYS A 111 -11.55 -11.78 4.70
CA CYS A 111 -12.33 -12.82 4.06
C CYS A 111 -12.92 -13.72 5.14
N VAL A 112 -14.25 -13.88 5.12
CA VAL A 112 -14.99 -14.80 5.98
C VAL A 112 -15.72 -15.79 5.09
N ILE A 113 -15.44 -17.08 5.26
CA ILE A 113 -16.17 -18.16 4.60
C ILE A 113 -16.97 -18.89 5.66
N SER A 114 -18.28 -18.99 5.48
CA SER A 114 -19.18 -19.61 6.45
C SER A 114 -20.14 -20.61 5.79
N SER A 115 -20.44 -21.69 6.50
CA SER A 115 -21.57 -22.60 6.26
C SER A 115 -22.49 -22.58 7.48
N ILE A 116 -23.53 -23.43 7.51
CA ILE A 116 -24.34 -23.61 8.74
C ILE A 116 -23.48 -24.13 9.90
N ALA A 117 -22.52 -25.02 9.61
CA ALA A 117 -21.78 -25.76 10.62
C ALA A 117 -20.43 -25.12 10.99
N ASN A 118 -19.79 -24.42 10.05
CA ASN A 118 -18.41 -23.98 10.18
C ASN A 118 -18.22 -22.55 9.69
N GLN A 119 -17.18 -21.89 10.19
CA GLN A 119 -16.72 -20.61 9.68
C GLN A 119 -15.20 -20.51 9.83
N ASP A 120 -14.52 -19.97 8.82
CA ASP A 120 -13.10 -19.59 8.90
C ASP A 120 -12.90 -18.17 8.37
N THR A 121 -11.90 -17.48 8.92
CA THR A 121 -11.60 -16.07 8.63
C THR A 121 -10.10 -15.89 8.41
N ARG A 122 -9.74 -15.08 7.40
CA ARG A 122 -8.39 -14.57 7.19
C ARG A 122 -8.43 -13.08 6.92
N GLN A 123 -7.40 -12.37 7.37
CA GLN A 123 -7.28 -10.92 7.24
C GLN A 123 -5.88 -10.55 6.78
N GLY A 124 -5.80 -9.49 5.99
CA GLY A 124 -4.57 -8.87 5.55
C GLY A 124 -4.76 -7.38 5.32
N GLN A 125 -3.66 -6.65 5.21
CA GLN A 125 -3.68 -5.20 4.99
C GLN A 125 -3.22 -4.84 3.57
N MET A 126 -3.90 -3.88 2.96
CA MET A 126 -3.54 -3.27 1.68
C MET A 126 -3.36 -1.77 1.86
N VAL A 127 -2.28 -1.22 1.30
CA VAL A 127 -2.02 0.23 1.27
C VAL A 127 -2.14 0.75 -0.16
N VAL A 128 -3.10 1.62 -0.39
CA VAL A 128 -3.24 2.35 -1.66
C VAL A 128 -2.44 3.66 -1.54
N PHE A 129 -1.33 3.74 -2.25
CA PHE A 129 -0.39 4.87 -2.16
C PHE A 129 -0.40 5.72 -3.44
N VAL A 130 0.01 6.98 -3.30
CA VAL A 130 0.19 7.92 -4.41
C VAL A 130 1.67 8.32 -4.42
N PRO A 131 2.46 7.94 -5.45
CA PRO A 131 3.78 8.50 -5.69
C PRO A 131 3.75 10.04 -5.66
N PRO A 132 4.83 10.71 -5.21
CA PRO A 132 4.86 12.16 -5.20
C PRO A 132 4.72 12.71 -6.62
N GLN A 133 3.75 13.60 -6.81
CA GLN A 133 3.63 14.39 -8.04
C GLN A 133 4.84 15.29 -8.25
N LYS A 134 5.39 15.81 -7.15
CA LYS A 134 6.59 16.64 -7.15
C LYS A 134 7.56 16.16 -6.07
N PHE A 135 8.81 15.97 -6.45
CA PHE A 135 9.91 15.70 -5.52
C PHE A 135 11.12 16.50 -5.96
N GLU A 136 11.47 17.55 -5.23
CA GLU A 136 12.59 18.45 -5.50
C GLU A 136 13.59 18.42 -4.35
N PHE A 137 14.86 18.52 -4.71
CA PHE A 137 15.95 18.67 -3.76
C PHE A 137 16.99 19.58 -4.39
N GLN A 138 17.23 20.72 -3.76
CA GLN A 138 18.02 21.80 -4.33
C GLN A 138 18.81 22.54 -3.25
N LEU A 139 19.93 23.13 -3.66
CA LEU A 139 20.68 24.08 -2.87
C LEU A 139 20.12 25.47 -3.14
N ILE A 140 19.75 26.19 -2.10
CA ILE A 140 19.19 27.54 -2.16
C ILE A 140 20.06 28.51 -1.36
N GLU A 141 20.05 29.77 -1.77
CA GLU A 141 20.65 30.88 -1.04
C GLU A 141 19.57 31.55 -0.19
N LEU A 142 19.81 31.64 1.13
CA LEU A 142 18.93 32.32 2.09
C LEU A 142 19.33 33.79 2.28
N SER A 143 20.62 34.08 2.23
CA SER A 143 21.22 35.42 2.26
C SER A 143 22.67 35.34 1.74
N ALA A 144 23.36 36.49 1.64
CA ALA A 144 24.66 36.65 0.99
C ALA A 144 25.81 35.72 1.47
N ASP A 145 25.64 34.98 2.56
CA ASP A 145 26.59 33.97 3.04
C ASP A 145 25.90 32.75 3.66
N GLN A 146 24.61 32.54 3.39
CA GLN A 146 23.85 31.45 4.00
C GLN A 146 23.22 30.59 2.93
N LEU A 147 23.73 29.37 2.81
CA LEU A 147 23.17 28.36 1.92
C LEU A 147 22.31 27.39 2.74
N ALA A 148 21.30 26.83 2.10
CA ALA A 148 20.51 25.75 2.66
C ALA A 148 20.13 24.72 1.61
N LEU A 149 19.99 23.48 2.04
CA LEU A 149 19.39 22.43 1.24
C LEU A 149 17.88 22.44 1.50
N ASP A 150 17.10 22.65 0.45
CA ASP A 150 15.65 22.57 0.46
C ASP A 150 15.21 21.26 -0.19
N CYS A 151 14.49 20.43 0.58
CA CYS A 151 13.84 19.25 0.07
C CYS A 151 12.33 19.42 0.16
N THR A 152 11.64 19.30 -0.97
CA THR A 152 10.19 19.46 -1.07
C THR A 152 9.57 18.26 -1.77
N VAL A 153 8.61 17.61 -1.11
CA VAL A 153 7.78 16.53 -1.63
C VAL A 153 6.33 16.98 -1.60
N ASP A 154 5.62 16.89 -2.72
CA ASP A 154 4.23 17.36 -2.83
C ASP A 154 3.36 16.37 -3.62
N GLY A 155 2.08 16.34 -3.26
CA GLY A 155 1.07 15.50 -3.89
C GLY A 155 1.35 14.01 -3.66
N VAL A 156 1.56 13.61 -2.40
CA VAL A 156 1.97 12.26 -2.02
C VAL A 156 1.03 11.64 -0.98
N HIS A 157 0.84 10.32 -0.97
CA HIS A 157 0.05 9.61 0.04
C HIS A 157 0.62 8.20 0.26
N PRO A 158 0.65 7.64 1.49
CA PRO A 158 0.26 8.20 2.78
C PRO A 158 1.22 9.31 3.28
N LYS A 159 1.08 9.73 4.55
CA LYS A 159 1.98 10.70 5.20
C LYS A 159 3.44 10.27 4.98
N PRO A 160 4.26 11.05 4.26
CA PRO A 160 5.58 10.63 3.85
C PRO A 160 6.57 10.68 5.01
N LEU A 161 7.58 9.80 4.98
CA LEU A 161 8.77 9.90 5.80
C LEU A 161 9.91 10.45 4.94
N ILE A 162 10.46 11.58 5.36
CA ILE A 162 11.62 12.20 4.70
C ILE A 162 12.81 12.13 5.64
N THR A 163 13.92 11.61 5.13
CA THR A 163 15.20 11.57 5.84
C THR A 163 16.28 12.27 5.03
N PHE A 164 17.24 12.84 5.74
CA PHE A 164 18.37 13.56 5.18
C PHE A 164 19.67 12.85 5.57
N SER A 165 20.60 12.76 4.63
CA SER A 165 21.95 12.26 4.91
C SER A 165 22.99 13.01 4.10
N GLU A 166 24.17 13.10 4.68
CA GLU A 166 25.37 13.66 4.05
C GLU A 166 26.47 12.60 4.04
N GLN A 167 27.15 12.48 2.91
CA GLN A 167 28.31 11.62 2.75
C GLN A 167 29.50 12.51 2.39
N ILE A 168 30.45 12.65 3.32
CA ILE A 168 31.63 13.50 3.18
C ILE A 168 32.84 12.63 2.81
N SER A 169 33.54 13.02 1.75
CA SER A 169 34.81 12.41 1.35
C SER A 169 35.95 13.00 2.17
N SER A 170 36.67 12.17 2.93
CA SER A 170 37.88 12.57 3.68
C SER A 170 38.96 11.51 3.61
N ASN A 171 40.13 11.83 3.05
CA ASN A 171 41.32 10.96 2.98
C ASN A 171 41.01 9.47 2.71
N HIS A 172 40.47 9.17 1.53
CA HIS A 172 40.13 7.80 1.07
C HIS A 172 39.05 7.06 1.88
N SER A 173 38.34 7.74 2.79
CA SER A 173 37.19 7.20 3.51
C SER A 173 35.94 8.06 3.31
N PHE A 174 34.77 7.44 3.38
CA PHE A 174 33.47 8.12 3.35
C PHE A 174 32.86 8.14 4.74
N ARG A 175 32.62 9.34 5.27
CA ARG A 175 31.84 9.52 6.51
C ARG A 175 30.40 9.77 6.16
N HIS A 176 29.50 8.97 6.73
CA HIS A 176 28.05 9.14 6.58
C HIS A 176 27.51 9.79 7.85
N HIS A 177 26.88 10.96 7.71
CA HIS A 177 26.13 11.57 8.80
C HIS A 177 24.64 11.63 8.45
N PHE A 178 23.81 11.55 9.49
CA PHE A 178 22.35 11.61 9.39
C PHE A 178 21.83 12.74 10.29
N PRO A 179 21.96 14.00 9.87
CA PRO A 179 21.47 15.12 10.66
C PRO A 179 19.96 15.02 10.88
N VAL A 180 19.50 15.33 12.08
CA VAL A 180 18.07 15.46 12.36
C VAL A 180 17.56 16.73 11.68
N VAL A 181 16.56 16.58 10.81
CA VAL A 181 15.93 17.70 10.11
C VAL A 181 14.51 17.90 10.62
N ASN A 182 14.12 19.17 10.80
CA ASN A 182 12.76 19.53 11.15
C ASN A 182 11.88 19.48 9.90
N VAL A 183 11.21 18.35 9.69
CA VAL A 183 10.31 18.14 8.54
C VAL A 183 8.94 18.75 8.86
N THR A 184 8.56 19.76 8.08
CA THR A 184 7.19 20.29 8.09
C THR A 184 6.33 19.43 7.20
N VAL A 185 5.20 18.94 7.72
CA VAL A 185 4.23 18.13 6.97
C VAL A 185 2.86 18.78 7.05
N SER A 186 2.22 18.97 5.90
CA SER A 186 0.84 19.45 5.80
C SER A 186 -0.02 18.47 5.01
N TYR A 187 -1.32 18.45 5.32
CA TYR A 187 -2.32 17.61 4.66
C TYR A 187 -3.32 18.48 3.92
N ARG A 188 -3.66 18.11 2.69
CA ARG A 188 -4.65 18.77 1.83
C ARG A 188 -5.90 17.89 1.74
N PRO A 189 -6.97 18.18 2.51
CA PRO A 189 -8.15 17.31 2.59
C PRO A 189 -8.95 17.21 1.29
N ASP A 190 -8.95 18.27 0.49
CA ASP A 190 -9.63 18.39 -0.81
C ASP A 190 -9.18 17.32 -1.82
N VAL A 191 -7.89 16.98 -1.80
CA VAL A 191 -7.30 15.97 -2.68
C VAL A 191 -6.80 14.72 -1.93
N SER A 192 -6.89 14.71 -0.60
CA SER A 192 -6.36 13.66 0.27
C SER A 192 -4.86 13.38 0.11
N LEU A 193 -4.06 14.42 -0.15
CA LEU A 193 -2.61 14.32 -0.38
C LEU A 193 -1.82 15.12 0.66
N TYR A 194 -0.58 14.71 0.88
CA TYR A 194 0.37 15.38 1.76
C TYR A 194 1.36 16.23 0.97
N ARG A 195 1.87 17.24 1.66
CA ARG A 195 3.09 17.94 1.32
C ARG A 195 4.05 17.86 2.50
N ALA A 196 5.32 17.62 2.22
CA ALA A 196 6.35 17.56 3.24
C ALA A 196 7.62 18.24 2.74
N SER A 197 8.26 19.02 3.62
CA SER A 197 9.48 19.73 3.27
C SER A 197 10.36 19.97 4.48
N PHE A 198 11.67 20.05 4.26
CA PHE A 198 12.61 20.56 5.25
C PHE A 198 13.60 21.50 4.58
N ARG A 199 14.18 22.39 5.40
CA ARG A 199 15.36 23.16 5.05
C ARG A 199 16.48 22.85 6.02
N HIS A 200 17.65 22.52 5.48
CA HIS A 200 18.83 22.23 6.27
C HIS A 200 19.93 23.25 5.93
N PRO A 201 20.29 24.16 6.86
CA PRO A 201 21.38 25.10 6.64
C PRO A 201 22.70 24.37 6.41
N VAL A 202 23.49 24.83 5.45
CA VAL A 202 24.83 24.30 5.17
C VAL A 202 25.84 25.45 5.16
N ARG A 203 27.12 25.12 5.39
CA ARG A 203 28.20 26.11 5.30
C ARG A 203 28.29 26.67 3.89
N SER A 204 28.59 27.96 3.77
CA SER A 204 28.79 28.65 2.49
C SER A 204 29.96 28.05 1.71
N VAL A 205 31.00 27.59 2.43
CA VAL A 205 32.11 26.81 1.86
C VAL A 205 31.76 25.32 1.88
N LEU A 206 31.38 24.79 0.71
CA LEU A 206 31.02 23.39 0.55
C LEU A 206 32.25 22.52 0.28
N SER A 207 32.32 21.36 0.95
CA SER A 207 33.43 20.41 0.75
C SER A 207 33.22 19.61 -0.53
N VAL A 208 34.19 19.67 -1.45
CA VAL A 208 34.11 18.95 -2.72
C VAL A 208 34.07 17.44 -2.50
N GLY A 209 33.25 16.74 -3.30
CA GLY A 209 33.00 15.32 -3.15
C GLY A 209 31.92 14.99 -2.12
N THR A 210 31.38 15.97 -1.40
CA THR A 210 30.23 15.76 -0.52
C THR A 210 28.99 15.43 -1.33
N ILE A 211 28.24 14.42 -0.89
CA ILE A 211 26.96 14.00 -1.45
C ILE A 211 25.89 14.22 -0.40
N TYR A 212 24.92 15.08 -0.70
CA TYR A 212 23.71 15.25 0.07
C TYR A 212 22.60 14.40 -0.53
N GLU A 213 21.83 13.69 0.30
CA GLU A 213 20.70 12.87 -0.13
C GLU A 213 19.45 13.24 0.67
N CYS A 214 18.38 13.60 -0.04
CA CYS A 214 17.03 13.58 0.49
C CYS A 214 16.35 12.26 0.08
N ARG A 215 15.88 11.50 1.06
CA ARG A 215 15.25 10.20 0.88
C ARG A 215 13.79 10.26 1.33
N LEU A 216 12.89 9.81 0.46
CA LEU A 216 11.46 9.70 0.67
C LEU A 216 11.06 8.24 0.79
N GLU A 217 10.30 7.91 1.82
CA GLU A 217 9.65 6.61 2.02
C GLU A 217 8.16 6.78 2.28
N LEU A 218 7.36 5.81 1.83
CA LEU A 218 5.93 5.76 2.11
C LEU A 218 5.62 4.60 3.07
N PRO A 219 5.22 4.90 4.33
CA PRO A 219 4.90 3.89 5.32
C PRO A 219 3.91 2.84 4.84
N GLY A 220 4.11 1.59 5.25
CA GLY A 220 3.26 0.46 4.85
C GLY A 220 3.48 -0.04 3.42
N THR A 221 4.46 0.52 2.69
CA THR A 221 4.87 0.09 1.36
C THR A 221 6.38 -0.17 1.32
N ASN A 222 6.90 -0.68 0.20
CA ASN A 222 8.34 -0.70 -0.08
C ASN A 222 8.78 0.48 -0.97
N TYR A 223 7.93 1.50 -1.11
CA TYR A 223 8.19 2.65 -1.98
C TYR A 223 9.28 3.53 -1.39
N VAL A 224 10.35 3.73 -2.17
CA VAL A 224 11.48 4.58 -1.82
C VAL A 224 11.90 5.39 -3.03
N ARG A 225 12.10 6.70 -2.87
CA ARG A 225 12.79 7.55 -3.85
C ARG A 225 13.84 8.41 -3.18
N LYS A 226 14.87 8.76 -3.94
CA LYS A 226 16.00 9.57 -3.46
C LYS A 226 16.33 10.65 -4.48
N LYS A 227 16.72 11.83 -4.00
CA LYS A 227 17.41 12.84 -4.79
C LYS A 227 18.73 13.20 -4.14
N ARG A 228 19.75 13.43 -4.96
CA ARG A 228 21.11 13.68 -4.51
C ARG A 228 21.69 14.94 -5.16
N ILE A 229 22.48 15.66 -4.39
CA ILE A 229 23.31 16.76 -4.87
C ILE A 229 24.75 16.38 -4.55
N LYS A 230 25.62 16.39 -5.56
CA LYS A 230 27.06 16.15 -5.41
C LYS A 230 27.81 17.45 -5.65
N ILE A 231 28.65 17.84 -4.70
CA ILE A 231 29.52 19.00 -4.84
C ILE A 231 30.71 18.61 -5.71
N ILE A 232 30.86 19.27 -6.85
CA ILE A 232 31.93 19.07 -7.83
C ILE A 232 32.74 20.36 -7.99
N PHE A 233 33.99 20.24 -8.44
CA PHE A 233 34.76 21.41 -8.86
C PHE A 233 34.14 22.02 -10.14
N PRO A 234 34.10 23.35 -10.28
CA PRO A 234 33.89 23.95 -11.59
C PRO A 234 35.05 23.53 -12.48
N THR A 235 34.73 22.84 -13.58
CA THR A 235 35.66 22.53 -14.67
C THR A 235 35.97 23.76 -15.48
#